data_AF-A0A496VSH7-F1
#
_entry.id   AF-A0A496VSH7-F1
#
_cell.length_a   1.000
_cell.length_b   1.000
_cell.length_c   1.000
_cell.angle_alpha   90.00
_cell.angle_beta   90.00
_cell.angle_gamma   90.00
#
_symmetry.space_group_name_H-M   'P 1'
#
loop_
_entity.id
_entity.type
_entity.pdbx_description
1 polymer ?
#
loop_
_entity_poly.entity_id
_entity_poly.type
_entity_poly.pdbx_seq_one_letter_code
_entity_poly.pdbx_strand_id
1 'polypeptide(L)'
;MSIEEKVERFARQVIRHHGFRLNEGFACLVPDTKSYAPNEGLFLWVFSVRRKRFETRLEKFHLAPRIKRMENMLGLPEQEYSKLYVSIESYMESLKNIGFSDIGKGVDLFCKGKLYNLQADAELFENNLEALKKLEELTIKNPIVDFAEDCGYFKVKNKKTLVWDEVFGTKSTTAGGQHKKASPKHKSRMFTRTPLSDKLKRLATQQPVLMPDWEKKQAVWIKQIKEVYKKVELWLSEHVKSGYITLSTHKVVLSDSINGDYEVTSLELDIVGEHQVVFQPVEMNILDAVGRVDLQHRGSNAHNVMLLLVDKGKNQFGWTLWKSLNEERQPFNKGTLEALLNQWIGD
;
A
#
# COMPACT_ATOMS: atom_id res chain seq x y z
N MET A 1 -12.12 7.00 21.06
CA MET A 1 -11.13 6.67 20.02
C MET A 1 -10.26 5.53 20.55
N SER A 2 -10.29 4.37 19.89
CA SER A 2 -9.43 3.24 20.24
C SER A 2 -7.96 3.60 20.03
N ILE A 3 -7.03 2.79 20.56
CA ILE A 3 -5.60 3.05 20.33
C ILE A 3 -5.27 2.99 18.84
N GLU A 4 -5.90 2.10 18.08
CA GLU A 4 -5.60 1.89 16.68
C GLU A 4 -6.07 3.05 15.82
N GLU A 5 -7.24 3.63 16.14
CA GLU A 5 -7.72 4.85 15.51
C GLU A 5 -6.77 6.04 15.82
N LYS A 6 -6.23 6.13 17.04
CA LYS A 6 -5.23 7.16 17.40
C LYS A 6 -3.92 6.95 16.65
N VAL A 7 -3.44 5.71 16.54
CA VAL A 7 -2.22 5.35 15.81
C VAL A 7 -2.37 5.61 14.31
N GLU A 8 -3.53 5.29 13.73
CA GLU A 8 -3.83 5.60 12.32
C GLU A 8 -3.83 7.12 12.09
N ARG A 9 -4.53 7.87 12.95
CA ARG A 9 -4.56 9.34 12.88
C ARG A 9 -3.15 9.92 12.98
N PHE A 10 -2.36 9.43 13.91
CA PHE A 10 -0.97 9.80 14.09
C PHE A 10 -0.15 9.54 12.80
N ALA A 11 -0.22 8.33 12.24
CA ALA A 11 0.50 7.98 11.01
C ALA A 11 0.16 8.93 9.85
N ARG A 12 -1.13 9.22 9.64
CA ARG A 12 -1.59 10.16 8.60
C ARG A 12 -1.07 11.57 8.83
N GLN A 13 -1.08 12.03 10.08
CA GLN A 13 -0.60 13.37 10.42
C GLN A 13 0.92 13.48 10.26
N VAL A 14 1.71 12.48 10.68
CA VAL A 14 3.17 12.44 10.47
C VAL A 14 3.51 12.61 8.98
N ILE A 15 2.84 11.86 8.10
CA ILE A 15 3.07 11.92 6.65
C ILE A 15 2.81 13.35 6.13
N ARG A 16 1.64 13.91 6.45
CA ARG A 16 1.23 15.24 5.95
C ARG A 16 2.09 16.36 6.53
N HIS A 17 2.30 16.34 7.84
CA HIS A 17 3.01 17.38 8.59
C HIS A 17 4.46 17.52 8.15
N HIS A 18 5.12 16.39 7.87
CA HIS A 18 6.51 16.37 7.46
C HIS A 18 6.74 16.39 5.94
N GLY A 19 5.66 16.41 5.15
CA GLY A 19 5.72 16.54 3.70
C GLY A 19 6.06 15.25 2.96
N PHE A 20 5.94 14.10 3.62
CA PHE A 20 6.00 12.80 2.96
C PHE A 20 4.76 12.60 2.08
N ARG A 21 4.86 11.71 1.08
CA ARG A 21 3.71 11.43 0.20
C ARG A 21 2.83 10.35 0.81
N LEU A 22 1.52 10.57 0.72
CA LEU A 22 0.48 9.63 1.15
C LEU A 22 0.00 8.82 -0.05
N ASN A 23 -0.02 7.49 0.04
CA ASN A 23 -0.73 6.64 -0.91
C ASN A 23 -1.95 5.97 -0.26
N GLU A 24 -2.72 5.19 -1.03
CA GLU A 24 -3.97 4.53 -0.60
C GLU A 24 -3.80 3.60 0.62
N GLY A 25 -2.56 3.19 0.94
CA GLY A 25 -2.25 2.35 2.10
C GLY A 25 -1.64 3.08 3.30
N PHE A 26 -1.55 4.42 3.31
CA PHE A 26 -0.81 5.20 4.32
C PHE A 26 0.67 4.86 4.38
N ALA A 27 1.30 4.69 3.22
CA ALA A 27 2.76 4.61 3.15
C ALA A 27 3.37 5.99 3.42
N CYS A 28 4.35 6.03 4.30
CA CYS A 28 5.26 7.13 4.46
C CYS A 28 6.43 6.93 3.50
N LEU A 29 6.43 7.70 2.41
CA LEU A 29 7.47 7.63 1.40
C LEU A 29 8.06 9.00 1.08
N VAL A 30 9.36 9.01 0.79
CA VAL A 30 10.05 10.16 0.23
C VAL A 30 9.68 10.26 -1.25
N PRO A 31 8.99 11.33 -1.68
CA PRO A 31 8.55 11.47 -3.06
C PRO A 31 9.73 11.65 -4.02
N ASP A 32 9.61 11.07 -5.21
CA ASP A 32 10.51 11.37 -6.32
C ASP A 32 10.22 12.78 -6.91
N THR A 33 11.22 13.41 -7.53
CA THR A 33 11.10 14.76 -8.13
C THR A 33 10.30 14.83 -9.42
N LYS A 34 10.27 13.75 -10.21
CA LYS A 34 9.50 13.69 -11.45
C LYS A 34 8.07 13.21 -11.18
N SER A 35 7.18 13.44 -12.14
CA SER A 35 5.78 12.98 -12.16
C SER A 35 5.65 11.45 -12.33
N TYR A 36 6.37 10.68 -11.53
CA TYR A 36 6.13 9.25 -11.38
C TYR A 36 4.83 9.02 -10.60
N ALA A 37 4.29 7.81 -10.73
CA ALA A 37 3.05 7.43 -10.08
C ALA A 37 3.09 7.75 -8.56
N PRO A 38 1.96 8.15 -7.96
CA PRO A 38 1.92 8.59 -6.56
C PRO A 38 2.39 7.54 -5.54
N ASN A 39 2.40 6.28 -5.91
CA ASN A 39 2.86 5.15 -5.09
C ASN A 39 4.38 4.89 -5.18
N GLU A 40 5.13 5.71 -5.94
CA GLU A 40 6.57 5.56 -6.13
C GLU A 40 7.38 6.55 -5.26
N GLY A 41 8.48 6.06 -4.69
CA GLY A 41 9.46 6.83 -3.90
C GLY A 41 10.34 5.96 -3.00
N LEU A 42 11.13 6.55 -2.09
CA LEU A 42 11.85 5.78 -1.06
C LEU A 42 10.89 5.44 0.08
N PHE A 43 10.74 4.15 0.36
CA PHE A 43 9.72 3.65 1.28
C PHE A 43 10.24 3.56 2.71
N LEU A 44 9.65 4.31 3.66
CA LEU A 44 10.07 4.22 5.06
C LEU A 44 9.24 3.19 5.83
N TRP A 45 7.91 3.34 5.82
CA TRP A 45 6.97 2.41 6.45
C TRP A 45 5.56 2.60 5.87
N VAL A 46 4.66 1.66 6.16
CA VAL A 46 3.23 1.74 5.86
C VAL A 46 2.41 1.37 7.07
N PHE A 47 1.30 2.06 7.33
CA PHE A 47 0.34 1.65 8.34
C PHE A 47 -0.84 0.91 7.69
N SER A 48 -0.94 -0.40 7.90
CA SER A 48 -2.06 -1.19 7.42
C SER A 48 -3.28 -1.03 8.34
N VAL A 49 -4.33 -0.34 7.90
CA VAL A 49 -5.58 -0.22 8.68
C VAL A 49 -6.22 -1.58 8.94
N ARG A 50 -6.24 -2.46 7.93
CA ARG A 50 -6.81 -3.81 8.07
C ARG A 50 -6.07 -4.65 9.11
N ARG A 51 -4.74 -4.59 9.14
CA ARG A 51 -3.91 -5.36 10.07
C ARG A 51 -3.56 -4.60 11.35
N LYS A 52 -3.96 -3.33 11.43
CA LYS A 52 -3.69 -2.41 12.54
C LYS A 52 -2.20 -2.38 12.93
N ARG A 53 -1.30 -2.22 11.95
CA ARG A 53 0.15 -2.30 12.21
C ARG A 53 0.99 -1.52 11.22
N PHE A 54 2.17 -1.10 11.68
CA PHE A 54 3.23 -0.60 10.81
C PHE A 54 4.00 -1.76 10.16
N GLU A 55 4.42 -1.59 8.90
CA GLU A 55 5.28 -2.51 8.16
C GLU A 55 6.33 -1.74 7.35
N THR A 56 7.55 -2.25 7.23
CA THR A 56 8.54 -1.78 6.23
C THR A 56 8.48 -2.61 4.95
N ARG A 57 9.04 -2.11 3.85
CA ARG A 57 9.12 -2.81 2.55
C ARG A 57 10.48 -2.61 1.88
N LEU A 58 11.47 -3.36 2.35
CA LEU A 58 12.86 -3.33 1.92
C LEU A 58 13.04 -3.69 0.44
N GLU A 59 12.19 -4.56 -0.09
CA GLU A 59 12.24 -4.94 -1.50
C GLU A 59 12.15 -3.73 -2.43
N LYS A 60 11.43 -2.68 -2.02
CA LYS A 60 11.21 -1.46 -2.83
C LYS A 60 12.46 -0.63 -3.06
N PHE A 61 13.53 -0.84 -2.28
CA PHE A 61 14.78 -0.08 -2.44
C PHE A 61 15.64 -0.54 -3.62
N HIS A 62 15.61 -1.82 -3.97
CA HIS A 62 16.56 -2.42 -4.93
C HIS A 62 15.91 -3.01 -6.18
N LEU A 63 14.61 -2.80 -6.40
CA LEU A 63 13.97 -3.22 -7.65
C LEU A 63 14.64 -2.52 -8.84
N ALA A 64 14.82 -3.23 -9.96
CA ALA A 64 15.42 -2.66 -11.16
C ALA A 64 14.76 -1.33 -11.63
N PRO A 65 13.41 -1.19 -11.61
CA PRO A 65 12.78 0.11 -11.86
C PRO A 65 13.21 1.22 -10.89
N ARG A 66 13.46 0.91 -9.61
CA ARG A 66 13.92 1.90 -8.62
C ARG A 66 15.34 2.37 -8.94
N ILE A 67 16.23 1.43 -9.22
CA ILE A 67 17.63 1.72 -9.58
C ILE A 67 17.67 2.60 -10.84
N LYS A 68 16.94 2.21 -11.90
CA LYS A 68 16.84 2.99 -13.14
C LYS A 68 16.28 4.39 -12.91
N ARG A 69 15.32 4.56 -11.98
CA ARG A 69 14.80 5.89 -11.63
C ARG A 69 15.82 6.75 -10.90
N MET A 70 16.58 6.18 -9.97
CA MET A 70 17.65 6.89 -9.27
C MET A 70 18.70 7.41 -10.25
N GLU A 71 19.09 6.58 -11.20
CA GLU A 71 19.98 6.97 -12.30
C GLU A 71 19.37 8.11 -13.14
N ASN A 72 18.10 7.97 -13.56
CA ASN A 72 17.43 8.99 -14.38
C ASN A 72 17.13 10.32 -13.65
N MET A 73 16.96 10.28 -12.33
CA MET A 73 16.61 11.46 -11.53
C MET A 73 17.85 12.20 -11.04
N LEU A 74 18.88 11.45 -10.62
CA LEU A 74 20.01 11.99 -9.88
C LEU A 74 21.35 11.71 -10.56
N GLY A 75 21.37 10.98 -11.69
CA GLY A 75 22.61 10.53 -12.32
C GLY A 75 23.37 9.53 -11.45
N LEU A 76 22.71 8.88 -10.49
CA LEU A 76 23.35 7.95 -9.56
C LEU A 76 23.39 6.55 -10.15
N PRO A 77 24.58 6.02 -10.52
CA PRO A 77 24.69 4.64 -10.95
C PRO A 77 24.40 3.68 -9.79
N GLU A 78 24.04 2.43 -10.11
CA GLU A 78 23.67 1.42 -9.11
C GLU A 78 24.72 1.25 -8.00
N GLN A 79 26.01 1.29 -8.36
CA GLN A 79 27.12 1.15 -7.41
C GLN A 79 27.08 2.24 -6.32
N GLU A 80 26.81 3.48 -6.72
CA GLU A 80 26.69 4.61 -5.79
C GLU A 80 25.39 4.52 -5.00
N TYR A 81 24.27 4.23 -5.65
CA TYR A 81 22.98 4.06 -4.99
C TYR A 81 23.00 2.90 -3.96
N SER A 82 23.76 1.83 -4.22
CA SER A 82 23.91 0.70 -3.30
C SER A 82 24.54 1.09 -1.95
N LYS A 83 25.19 2.26 -1.85
CA LYS A 83 25.72 2.78 -0.56
C LYS A 83 24.58 3.07 0.43
N LEU A 84 23.35 3.26 -0.07
CA LEU A 84 22.14 3.37 0.75
C LEU A 84 21.89 2.12 1.62
N TYR A 85 22.50 0.97 1.32
CA TYR A 85 22.42 -0.23 2.17
C TYR A 85 22.72 0.08 3.65
N VAL A 86 23.80 0.83 3.93
CA VAL A 86 24.22 1.14 5.31
C VAL A 86 23.18 2.00 6.01
N SER A 87 22.63 2.99 5.29
CA SER A 87 21.54 3.84 5.77
C SER A 87 20.29 3.03 6.11
N ILE A 88 19.94 2.06 5.26
CA ILE A 88 18.78 1.19 5.46
C ILE A 88 19.01 0.29 6.68
N GLU A 89 20.16 -0.39 6.75
CA GLU A 89 20.50 -1.28 7.87
C GLU A 89 20.44 -0.54 9.23
N SER A 90 21.05 0.64 9.30
CA SER A 90 21.02 1.49 10.51
C SER A 90 19.61 1.92 10.91
N TYR A 91 18.78 2.27 9.93
CA TYR A 91 17.38 2.62 10.16
C TYR A 91 16.57 1.43 10.68
N MET A 92 16.75 0.24 10.10
CA MET A 92 16.08 -0.99 10.54
C MET A 92 16.46 -1.36 11.99
N GLU A 93 17.74 -1.25 12.35
CA GLU A 93 18.18 -1.48 13.73
C GLU A 93 17.56 -0.48 14.71
N SER A 94 17.42 0.77 14.31
CA SER A 94 16.77 1.80 15.12
C SER A 94 15.29 1.50 15.36
N LEU A 95 14.59 0.96 14.36
CA LEU A 95 13.20 0.52 14.50
C LEU A 95 13.07 -0.70 15.44
N LYS A 96 14.00 -1.66 15.37
CA LYS A 96 14.04 -2.80 16.30
C LYS A 96 14.17 -2.34 17.75
N ASN A 97 15.01 -1.34 17.99
CA ASN A 97 15.23 -0.78 19.34
C ASN A 97 13.99 -0.12 19.96
N ILE A 98 12.97 0.22 19.16
CA ILE A 98 11.68 0.73 19.67
C ILE A 98 10.57 -0.33 19.68
N GLY A 99 10.90 -1.59 19.42
CA GLY A 99 10.01 -2.74 19.56
C GLY A 99 9.48 -3.33 18.25
N PHE A 100 9.98 -2.90 17.09
CA PHE A 100 9.63 -3.57 15.83
C PHE A 100 10.27 -4.96 15.76
N SER A 101 9.62 -5.87 15.03
CA SER A 101 10.02 -7.27 14.90
C SER A 101 10.18 -7.70 13.45
N ASP A 102 11.12 -8.60 13.20
CA ASP A 102 11.39 -9.16 11.86
C ASP A 102 10.20 -9.96 11.32
N ILE A 103 9.93 -9.79 10.03
CA ILE A 103 8.90 -10.51 9.28
C ILE A 103 9.36 -10.93 7.88
N GLY A 104 8.72 -11.98 7.38
CA GLY A 104 8.95 -12.51 6.04
C GLY A 104 10.24 -13.34 5.94
N LYS A 105 10.68 -13.56 4.69
CA LYS A 105 11.82 -14.44 4.38
C LYS A 105 13.18 -13.74 4.41
N GLY A 106 13.21 -12.43 4.65
CA GLY A 106 14.35 -11.55 4.41
C GLY A 106 14.53 -11.23 2.92
N VAL A 107 15.25 -10.15 2.65
CA VAL A 107 15.49 -9.54 1.35
C VAL A 107 16.99 -9.38 1.18
N ASP A 108 17.54 -9.96 0.13
CA ASP A 108 18.95 -9.77 -0.23
C ASP A 108 19.10 -8.41 -0.91
N LEU A 109 19.56 -7.43 -0.15
CA LEU A 109 19.57 -6.04 -0.58
C LEU A 109 20.95 -5.69 -1.19
N PHE A 110 20.94 -5.31 -2.47
CA PHE A 110 22.15 -4.94 -3.23
C PHE A 110 23.29 -5.98 -3.18
N CYS A 111 22.96 -7.27 -3.01
CA CYS A 111 23.93 -8.36 -2.82
C CYS A 111 24.90 -8.17 -1.64
N LYS A 112 24.61 -7.27 -0.69
CA LYS A 112 25.48 -6.97 0.46
C LYS A 112 25.13 -7.75 1.72
N GLY A 113 23.88 -8.18 1.83
CA GLY A 113 23.40 -8.89 3.00
C GLY A 113 21.89 -9.06 2.98
N LYS A 114 21.43 -9.90 3.90
CA LYS A 114 20.03 -10.23 4.05
C LYS A 114 19.43 -9.40 5.17
N LEU A 115 18.49 -8.54 4.83
CA LEU A 115 17.74 -7.71 5.78
C LEU A 115 16.29 -8.16 5.85
N TYR A 116 15.62 -7.95 6.98
CA TYR A 116 14.24 -8.39 7.19
C TYR A 116 13.31 -7.20 7.22
N ASN A 117 12.13 -7.35 6.60
CA ASN A 117 11.06 -6.38 6.81
C ASN A 117 10.68 -6.39 8.30
N LEU A 118 10.25 -5.24 8.79
CA LEU A 118 9.86 -5.05 10.18
C LEU A 118 8.38 -4.78 10.30
N GLN A 119 7.77 -5.20 11.41
CA GLN A 119 6.42 -4.82 11.79
C GLN A 119 6.31 -4.37 13.24
N ALA A 120 5.31 -3.53 13.53
CA ALA A 120 4.85 -3.20 14.87
C ALA A 120 3.33 -3.08 14.88
N ASP A 121 2.66 -3.98 15.61
CA ASP A 121 1.20 -3.95 15.79
C ASP A 121 0.80 -2.74 16.64
N ALA A 122 -0.38 -2.15 16.38
CA ALA A 122 -0.85 -0.95 17.08
C ALA A 122 -0.95 -1.16 18.60
N GLU A 123 -1.22 -2.40 19.03
CA GLU A 123 -1.25 -2.83 20.44
C GLU A 123 0.10 -2.60 21.15
N LEU A 124 1.22 -2.64 20.42
CA LEU A 124 2.55 -2.32 20.97
C LEU A 124 2.55 -0.94 21.65
N PHE A 125 1.76 0.00 21.13
CA PHE A 125 1.76 1.39 21.57
C PHE A 125 0.74 1.68 22.67
N GLU A 126 -0.16 0.75 23.02
CA GLU A 126 -1.14 0.96 24.10
C GLU A 126 -0.48 1.35 25.42
N ASN A 127 0.62 0.68 25.74
CA ASN A 127 1.38 0.89 26.97
C ASN A 127 2.76 1.54 26.71
N ASN A 128 3.00 2.00 25.47
CA ASN A 128 4.29 2.54 25.05
C ASN A 128 4.11 3.66 24.00
N LEU A 129 3.37 4.71 24.37
CA LEU A 129 3.18 5.87 23.50
C LEU A 129 4.51 6.58 23.15
N GLU A 130 5.53 6.45 24.00
CA GLU A 130 6.86 7.00 23.73
C GLU A 130 7.51 6.34 22.51
N ALA A 131 7.19 5.07 22.21
CA ALA A 131 7.66 4.44 20.98
C ALA A 131 7.07 5.07 19.72
N LEU A 132 5.84 5.63 19.76
CA LEU A 132 5.30 6.41 18.63
C LEU A 132 6.09 7.71 18.45
N LYS A 133 6.42 8.40 19.54
CA LYS A 133 7.24 9.61 19.48
C LYS A 133 8.59 9.33 18.84
N LYS A 134 9.27 8.26 19.29
CA LYS A 134 10.53 7.81 18.69
C LYS A 134 10.38 7.37 17.24
N LEU A 135 9.27 6.71 16.87
CA LEU A 135 9.00 6.35 15.49
C LEU A 135 8.94 7.59 14.60
N GLU A 136 8.27 8.65 15.04
CA GLU A 136 8.25 9.92 14.31
C GLU A 136 9.64 10.53 14.21
N GLU A 137 10.38 10.62 15.32
CA GLU A 137 11.75 11.13 15.35
C GLU A 137 12.67 10.37 14.38
N LEU A 138 12.59 9.04 14.36
CA LEU A 138 13.31 8.19 13.41
C LEU A 138 12.83 8.42 11.97
N THR A 139 11.54 8.64 11.75
CA THR A 139 10.98 8.93 10.42
C THR A 139 11.55 10.23 9.85
N ILE A 140 11.78 11.25 10.67
CA ILE A 140 12.32 12.56 10.23
C ILE A 140 13.85 12.67 10.27
N LYS A 141 14.52 11.84 11.08
CA LYS A 141 15.98 11.82 11.28
C LYS A 141 16.52 10.42 11.01
N ASN A 142 16.24 9.86 9.83
CA ASN A 142 16.88 8.62 9.41
C ASN A 142 17.85 8.87 8.23
N PRO A 143 18.89 8.03 8.12
CA PRO A 143 19.87 8.14 7.05
C PRO A 143 19.33 8.01 5.61
N ILE A 144 18.12 7.47 5.42
CA ILE A 144 17.48 7.37 4.09
C ILE A 144 16.90 8.74 3.68
N VAL A 145 16.32 9.45 4.65
CA VAL A 145 15.85 10.82 4.47
C VAL A 145 17.01 11.77 4.30
N ASP A 146 18.08 11.64 5.10
CA ASP A 146 19.29 12.45 4.94
C ASP A 146 19.89 12.28 3.54
N PHE A 147 19.97 11.04 3.03
CA PHE A 147 20.38 10.78 1.64
C PHE A 147 19.53 11.56 0.62
N ALA A 148 18.21 11.62 0.81
CA ALA A 148 17.33 12.32 -0.11
C ALA A 148 17.47 13.85 -0.04
N GLU A 149 17.73 14.39 1.15
CA GLU A 149 18.02 15.80 1.36
C GLU A 149 19.39 16.19 0.79
N ASP A 150 20.41 15.37 0.98
CA ASP A 150 21.76 15.56 0.44
C ASP A 150 21.76 15.54 -1.10
N CYS A 151 20.91 14.69 -1.69
CA CYS A 151 20.69 14.66 -3.14
C CYS A 151 19.78 15.81 -3.65
N GLY A 152 19.28 16.67 -2.75
CA GLY A 152 18.54 17.89 -3.10
C GLY A 152 17.13 17.69 -3.67
N TYR A 153 16.57 16.48 -3.59
CA TYR A 153 15.28 16.16 -4.22
C TYR A 153 14.12 16.05 -3.22
N PHE A 154 14.43 16.10 -1.92
CA PHE A 154 13.45 16.14 -0.85
C PHE A 154 13.91 17.05 0.29
N LYS A 155 12.97 17.59 1.05
CA LYS A 155 13.25 18.33 2.29
C LYS A 155 12.12 18.08 3.27
N VAL A 156 12.45 17.57 4.45
CA VAL A 156 11.45 17.32 5.49
C VAL A 156 10.89 18.65 5.97
N LYS A 157 9.57 18.76 6.03
CA LYS A 157 8.87 19.92 6.58
C LYS A 157 8.80 19.80 8.10
N ASN A 158 8.76 20.95 8.78
CA ASN A 158 8.44 21.00 10.21
C ASN A 158 9.31 20.12 11.13
N LYS A 159 10.61 19.91 10.80
CA LYS A 159 11.55 19.04 11.56
C LYS A 159 11.64 19.32 13.07
N LYS A 160 11.24 20.51 13.53
CA LYS A 160 11.33 20.94 14.93
C LYS A 160 10.07 20.67 15.76
N THR A 161 8.98 20.27 15.13
CA THR A 161 7.67 20.09 15.77
C THR A 161 7.16 18.70 15.49
N LEU A 162 6.80 17.96 16.54
CA LEU A 162 6.30 16.60 16.44
C LEU A 162 4.77 16.59 16.44
N VAL A 163 4.19 15.80 15.55
CA VAL A 163 2.77 15.42 15.52
C VAL A 163 2.37 14.70 16.79
N TRP A 164 3.27 13.92 17.37
CA TRP A 164 3.02 13.22 18.63
C TRP A 164 2.47 14.18 19.71
N ASP A 165 3.03 15.39 19.82
CA ASP A 165 2.60 16.40 20.80
C ASP A 165 1.16 16.89 20.52
N GLU A 166 0.72 16.93 19.26
CA GLU A 166 -0.66 17.30 18.91
C GLU A 166 -1.65 16.16 19.19
N VAL A 167 -1.28 14.92 18.87
CA VAL A 167 -2.18 13.76 18.95
C VAL A 167 -2.29 13.21 20.37
N PHE A 168 -1.16 13.18 21.08
CA PHE A 168 -1.03 12.53 22.39
C PHE A 168 -0.57 13.48 23.50
N GLY A 169 -0.08 14.68 23.17
CA GLY A 169 0.30 15.68 24.16
C GLY A 169 -0.92 16.24 24.87
N THR A 170 -1.20 15.73 26.06
CA THR A 170 -2.03 16.45 27.03
C THR A 170 -1.26 17.69 27.49
N LYS A 171 -1.88 18.88 27.38
CA LYS A 171 -1.50 20.02 28.22
C LYS A 171 -1.63 19.58 29.67
N SER A 172 -0.51 19.28 30.32
CA SER A 172 -0.49 18.94 31.74
C SER A 172 -0.77 20.20 32.54
N THR A 173 -2.02 20.41 32.94
CA THR A 173 -2.31 21.07 34.21
C THR A 173 -1.86 20.11 35.31
N THR A 174 -0.85 20.56 36.05
CA THR A 174 -0.26 19.95 37.22
C THR A 174 -1.33 19.64 38.27
N ALA A 175 -1.44 18.38 38.67
CA ALA A 175 -1.96 18.01 39.98
C ALA A 175 -1.28 16.70 40.40
N GLY A 176 -0.46 16.79 41.44
CA GLY A 176 0.25 15.67 42.03
C GLY A 176 -0.70 14.69 42.71
N GLY A 177 -0.33 13.42 42.68
CA GLY A 177 -1.01 12.35 43.40
C GLY A 177 -0.14 11.11 43.43
N GLN A 178 0.69 10.97 44.46
CA GLN A 178 1.32 9.71 44.82
C GLN A 178 0.24 8.69 45.20
N HIS A 179 0.28 7.46 44.66
CA HIS A 179 -0.25 6.31 45.38
C HIS A 179 0.47 5.00 45.01
N LYS A 180 0.47 4.12 46.02
CA LYS A 180 1.37 3.00 46.30
C LYS A 180 1.19 1.75 45.44
N LYS A 181 2.28 0.98 45.36
CA LYS A 181 2.38 -0.42 44.89
C LYS A 181 1.39 -1.36 45.59
N ALA A 182 0.81 -2.28 44.82
CA ALA A 182 0.48 -3.63 45.27
C ALA A 182 0.53 -4.61 44.08
N SER A 183 1.23 -5.73 44.26
CA SER A 183 1.33 -6.84 43.31
C SER A 183 0.27 -7.90 43.62
N PRO A 184 -0.33 -8.57 42.63
CA PRO A 184 -0.94 -9.87 42.85
C PRO A 184 -0.08 -11.00 42.25
N LYS A 185 0.21 -12.00 43.10
CA LYS A 185 0.74 -13.31 42.71
C LYS A 185 -0.34 -14.06 41.92
N HIS A 186 -0.06 -14.40 40.66
CA HIS A 186 -0.85 -15.39 39.92
C HIS A 186 -0.06 -16.69 39.76
N LYS A 187 -0.67 -17.79 40.23
CA LYS A 187 -0.17 -19.16 40.12
C LYS A 187 -0.13 -19.58 38.65
N SER A 188 1.05 -20.04 38.22
CA SER A 188 1.31 -20.67 36.92
C SER A 188 0.49 -21.96 36.76
N ARG A 189 -0.31 -22.02 35.70
CA ARG A 189 -0.92 -23.26 35.19
C ARG A 189 -0.19 -23.57 33.89
N MET A 190 0.75 -24.52 33.92
CA MET A 190 1.49 -24.95 32.73
C MET A 190 0.51 -25.57 31.72
N PHE A 191 0.29 -24.89 30.61
CA PHE A 191 -0.11 -25.55 29.37
C PHE A 191 1.17 -25.98 28.66
N THR A 192 1.31 -27.28 28.39
CA THR A 192 2.35 -27.83 27.52
C THR A 192 2.13 -27.32 26.09
N ARG A 193 2.65 -26.13 25.80
CA ARG A 193 2.66 -25.56 24.46
C ARG A 193 3.78 -26.22 23.69
N THR A 194 3.44 -26.94 22.62
CA THR A 194 4.41 -27.33 21.60
C THR A 194 5.14 -26.04 21.15
N PRO A 195 6.48 -26.02 21.13
CA PRO A 195 7.24 -24.85 20.68
C PRO A 195 6.76 -24.38 19.31
N LEU A 196 6.64 -23.06 19.13
CA LEU A 196 6.25 -22.45 17.86
C LEU A 196 7.14 -22.95 16.70
N SER A 197 8.42 -23.23 16.97
CA SER A 197 9.35 -23.84 16.03
C SER A 197 8.83 -25.15 15.43
N ASP A 198 8.18 -25.99 16.23
CA ASP A 198 7.73 -27.31 15.79
C ASP A 198 6.43 -27.20 14.98
N LYS A 199 5.60 -26.21 15.32
CA LYS A 199 4.41 -25.85 14.52
C LYS A 199 4.83 -25.27 13.16
N LEU A 200 5.86 -24.42 13.13
CA LEU A 200 6.38 -23.83 11.89
C LEU A 200 7.13 -24.86 11.03
N LYS A 201 7.92 -25.75 11.63
CA LYS A 201 8.56 -26.87 10.92
C LYS A 201 7.50 -27.75 10.26
N ARG A 202 6.45 -28.15 11.00
CA ARG A 202 5.32 -28.91 10.44
C ARG A 202 4.66 -28.20 9.26
N LEU A 203 4.43 -26.89 9.35
CA LEU A 203 3.84 -26.11 8.25
C LEU A 203 4.78 -25.97 7.05
N ALA A 204 6.09 -25.85 7.27
CA ALA A 204 7.10 -25.82 6.21
C ALA A 204 7.22 -27.18 5.50
N THR A 205 7.11 -28.29 6.22
CA THR A 205 7.13 -29.65 5.63
C THR A 205 5.80 -30.01 4.94
N GLN A 206 4.70 -29.33 5.29
CA GLN A 206 3.37 -29.54 4.72
C GLN A 206 3.02 -28.56 3.58
N GLN A 207 3.92 -27.66 3.17
CA GLN A 207 3.70 -26.86 1.97
C GLN A 207 3.97 -27.71 0.72
N PRO A 208 2.94 -28.12 -0.05
CA PRO A 208 3.20 -28.57 -1.40
C PRO A 208 3.78 -27.40 -2.19
N VAL A 209 4.94 -27.59 -2.79
CA VAL A 209 5.49 -26.69 -3.82
C VAL A 209 4.65 -26.90 -5.09
N LEU A 210 3.39 -26.48 -5.04
CA LEU A 210 2.61 -26.23 -6.25
C LEU A 210 2.98 -24.82 -6.66
N MET A 211 3.96 -24.70 -7.57
CA MET A 211 4.14 -23.46 -8.32
C MET A 211 2.78 -23.14 -8.96
N PRO A 212 2.12 -22.02 -8.57
CA PRO A 212 0.85 -21.68 -9.17
C PRO A 212 1.08 -21.43 -10.65
N ASP A 213 0.17 -21.93 -11.48
CA ASP A 213 0.25 -21.75 -12.93
C ASP A 213 -0.10 -20.29 -13.27
N TRP A 214 0.93 -19.45 -13.29
CA TRP A 214 0.77 -18.00 -13.44
C TRP A 214 0.31 -17.59 -14.82
N GLU A 215 0.72 -18.35 -15.84
CA GLU A 215 0.23 -18.19 -17.21
C GLU A 215 -1.27 -18.44 -17.28
N LYS A 216 -1.78 -19.52 -16.64
CA LYS A 216 -3.23 -19.76 -16.55
C LYS A 216 -3.95 -18.64 -15.82
N LYS A 217 -3.40 -18.12 -14.72
CA LYS A 217 -4.04 -17.00 -14.00
C LYS A 217 -4.06 -15.72 -14.82
N GLN A 218 -2.99 -15.41 -15.54
CA GLN A 218 -2.94 -14.27 -16.45
C GLN A 218 -3.95 -14.42 -17.58
N ALA A 219 -4.06 -15.62 -18.17
CA ALA A 219 -5.05 -15.90 -19.21
C ALA A 219 -6.48 -15.73 -18.69
N VAL A 220 -6.78 -16.21 -17.48
CA VAL A 220 -8.08 -16.00 -16.81
C VAL A 220 -8.36 -14.52 -16.59
N TRP A 221 -7.39 -13.77 -16.07
CA TRP A 221 -7.48 -12.34 -15.84
C TRP A 221 -7.81 -11.57 -17.13
N ILE A 222 -7.02 -11.76 -18.19
CA ILE A 222 -7.21 -11.12 -19.49
C ILE A 222 -8.58 -11.50 -20.09
N LYS A 223 -8.99 -12.77 -19.96
CA LYS A 223 -10.31 -13.23 -20.41
C LYS A 223 -11.43 -12.50 -19.67
N GLN A 224 -11.33 -12.39 -18.34
CA GLN A 224 -12.36 -11.73 -17.52
C GLN A 224 -12.47 -10.23 -17.80
N ILE A 225 -11.36 -9.54 -18.12
CA ILE A 225 -11.39 -8.15 -18.59
C ILE A 225 -12.19 -8.03 -19.89
N LYS A 226 -11.90 -8.88 -20.87
CA LYS A 226 -12.64 -8.89 -22.15
C LYS A 226 -14.13 -9.16 -21.95
N GLU A 227 -14.48 -10.06 -21.05
CA GLU A 227 -15.88 -10.37 -20.73
C GLU A 227 -16.61 -9.20 -20.07
N VAL A 228 -15.96 -8.48 -19.14
CA VAL A 228 -16.61 -7.32 -18.51
C VAL A 228 -16.76 -6.15 -19.48
N TYR A 229 -15.79 -5.91 -20.38
CA TYR A 229 -15.92 -4.85 -21.39
C TYR A 229 -17.06 -5.13 -22.37
N LYS A 230 -17.24 -6.38 -22.81
CA LYS A 230 -18.40 -6.76 -23.62
C LYS A 230 -19.73 -6.50 -22.90
N LYS A 231 -19.77 -6.71 -21.58
CA LYS A 231 -20.97 -6.40 -20.78
C LYS A 231 -21.20 -4.89 -20.70
N VAL A 232 -20.15 -4.09 -20.49
CA VAL A 232 -20.23 -2.63 -20.48
C VAL A 232 -20.76 -2.10 -21.82
N GLU A 233 -20.21 -2.57 -22.93
CA GLU A 233 -20.67 -2.23 -24.29
C GLU A 233 -22.15 -2.58 -24.48
N LEU A 234 -22.56 -3.79 -24.07
CA LEU A 234 -23.96 -4.21 -24.13
C LEU A 234 -24.87 -3.31 -23.29
N TRP A 235 -24.47 -3.01 -22.05
CA TRP A 235 -25.24 -2.20 -21.11
C TRP A 235 -25.47 -0.77 -21.61
N LEU A 236 -24.47 -0.20 -22.28
CA LEU A 236 -24.48 1.18 -22.80
C LEU A 236 -24.94 1.27 -24.27
N SER A 237 -25.27 0.15 -24.92
CA SER A 237 -25.50 0.08 -26.37
C SER A 237 -26.56 1.06 -26.91
N GLU A 238 -27.58 1.41 -26.14
CA GLU A 238 -28.59 2.41 -26.53
C GLU A 238 -28.01 3.83 -26.58
N HIS A 239 -27.16 4.19 -25.62
CA HIS A 239 -26.45 5.47 -25.60
C HIS A 239 -25.41 5.56 -26.72
N VAL A 240 -24.80 4.43 -27.08
CA VAL A 240 -23.88 4.33 -28.23
C VAL A 240 -24.60 4.57 -29.54
N LYS A 241 -25.73 3.89 -29.76
CA LYS A 241 -26.56 4.09 -30.96
C LYS A 241 -27.06 5.51 -31.11
N SER A 242 -27.31 6.19 -29.98
CA SER A 242 -27.77 7.58 -29.95
C SER A 242 -26.62 8.59 -30.10
N GLY A 243 -25.36 8.15 -30.11
CA GLY A 243 -24.19 9.02 -30.23
C GLY A 243 -23.80 9.75 -28.94
N TYR A 244 -24.41 9.41 -27.80
CA TYR A 244 -24.08 10.04 -26.51
C TYR A 244 -22.81 9.50 -25.88
N ILE A 245 -22.44 8.27 -26.23
CA ILE A 245 -21.23 7.59 -25.76
C ILE A 245 -20.53 6.95 -26.95
N THR A 246 -19.23 7.19 -27.07
CA THR A 246 -18.34 6.42 -27.95
C THR A 246 -17.45 5.53 -27.10
N LEU A 247 -17.24 4.28 -27.53
CA LEU A 247 -16.34 3.35 -26.86
C LEU A 247 -15.11 3.13 -27.71
N SER A 248 -13.95 3.20 -27.10
CA SER A 248 -12.67 2.88 -27.74
C SER A 248 -11.86 1.95 -26.86
N THR A 249 -10.98 1.16 -27.47
CA THR A 249 -10.11 0.25 -26.72
C THR A 249 -8.67 0.44 -27.14
N HIS A 250 -7.77 0.39 -26.17
CA HIS A 250 -6.34 0.57 -26.41
C HIS A 250 -5.56 -0.55 -25.73
N LYS A 251 -4.54 -1.05 -26.42
CA LYS A 251 -3.59 -1.97 -25.82
C LYS A 251 -2.71 -1.21 -24.82
N VAL A 252 -2.51 -1.81 -23.66
CA VAL A 252 -1.59 -1.36 -22.62
C VAL A 252 -0.68 -2.52 -22.25
N VAL A 253 0.58 -2.20 -21.97
CA VAL A 253 1.57 -3.17 -21.49
C VAL A 253 1.69 -3.01 -19.99
N LEU A 254 1.46 -4.10 -19.25
CA LEU A 254 1.68 -4.16 -17.81
C LEU A 254 2.92 -5.00 -17.53
N SER A 255 3.72 -4.57 -16.56
CA SER A 255 4.91 -5.27 -16.10
C SER A 255 4.67 -5.84 -14.71
N ASP A 256 4.86 -7.16 -14.55
CA ASP A 256 4.81 -7.83 -13.26
C ASP A 256 6.11 -8.59 -12.95
N SER A 257 6.47 -8.67 -11.67
CA SER A 257 7.70 -9.33 -11.21
C SER A 257 7.74 -10.84 -11.44
N ILE A 258 6.58 -11.48 -11.63
CA ILE A 258 6.44 -12.93 -11.81
C ILE A 258 6.26 -13.27 -13.29
N ASN A 259 5.41 -12.54 -14.01
CA ASN A 259 5.06 -12.84 -15.40
C ASN A 259 5.81 -12.01 -16.45
N GLY A 260 6.61 -11.02 -16.03
CA GLY A 260 7.23 -10.07 -16.95
C GLY A 260 6.21 -9.12 -17.59
N ASP A 261 6.50 -8.67 -18.80
CA ASP A 261 5.64 -7.75 -19.54
C ASP A 261 4.54 -8.52 -20.29
N TYR A 262 3.29 -8.05 -20.18
CA TYR A 262 2.16 -8.63 -20.89
C TYR A 262 1.18 -7.57 -21.37
N GLU A 263 0.52 -7.86 -22.51
CA GLU A 263 -0.49 -6.98 -23.09
C GLU A 263 -1.87 -7.25 -22.50
N VAL A 264 -2.59 -6.17 -22.21
CA VAL A 264 -4.00 -6.18 -21.85
C VAL A 264 -4.70 -4.98 -22.49
N THR A 265 -6.02 -5.00 -22.55
CA THR A 265 -6.80 -3.94 -23.17
C THR A 265 -7.37 -3.02 -22.10
N SER A 266 -7.28 -1.71 -22.32
CA SER A 266 -8.04 -0.67 -21.63
C SER A 266 -9.29 -0.31 -22.43
N LEU A 267 -10.33 0.16 -21.75
CA LEU A 267 -11.57 0.64 -22.36
C LEU A 267 -11.76 2.12 -22.01
N GLU A 268 -11.99 2.97 -23.00
CA GLU A 268 -12.36 4.38 -22.80
C GLU A 268 -13.80 4.60 -23.25
N LEU A 269 -14.52 5.41 -22.47
CA LEU A 269 -15.85 5.91 -22.78
C LEU A 269 -15.73 7.42 -22.99
N ASP A 270 -15.93 7.88 -24.22
CA ASP A 270 -16.06 9.29 -24.54
C ASP A 270 -17.55 9.65 -24.48
N ILE A 271 -17.92 10.44 -23.49
CA ILE A 271 -19.30 10.83 -23.21
C ILE A 271 -19.46 12.29 -23.62
N VAL A 272 -20.64 12.64 -24.15
CA VAL A 272 -20.98 14.03 -24.47
C VAL A 272 -20.72 14.98 -23.29
N GLY A 273 -20.35 16.24 -23.59
CA GLY A 273 -20.01 17.23 -22.56
C GLY A 273 -18.56 17.16 -22.07
N GLU A 274 -17.64 16.64 -22.89
CA GLU A 274 -16.19 16.52 -22.56
C GLU A 274 -15.91 15.58 -21.36
N HIS A 275 -16.85 14.71 -21.01
CA HIS A 275 -16.64 13.69 -19.99
C HIS A 275 -15.97 12.47 -20.59
N GLN A 276 -14.86 12.03 -19.99
CA GLN A 276 -14.20 10.79 -20.41
C GLN A 276 -13.98 9.87 -19.22
N VAL A 277 -14.37 8.60 -19.37
CA VAL A 277 -14.18 7.57 -18.36
C VAL A 277 -13.26 6.48 -18.89
N VAL A 278 -12.20 6.18 -18.13
CA VAL A 278 -11.19 5.18 -18.51
C VAL A 278 -11.24 4.01 -17.55
N PHE A 279 -11.36 2.81 -18.09
CA PHE A 279 -11.16 1.53 -17.41
C PHE A 279 -9.74 1.07 -17.66
N GLN A 280 -8.86 1.30 -16.70
CA GLN A 280 -7.43 1.05 -16.79
C GLN A 280 -7.06 -0.22 -16.03
N PRO A 281 -6.70 -1.34 -16.70
CA PRO A 281 -6.09 -2.47 -16.02
C PRO A 281 -4.80 -2.03 -15.32
N VAL A 282 -4.59 -2.48 -14.08
CA VAL A 282 -3.43 -2.06 -13.28
C VAL A 282 -2.53 -3.22 -12.89
N GLU A 283 -3.09 -4.24 -12.26
CA GLU A 283 -2.30 -5.37 -11.74
C GLU A 283 -3.16 -6.62 -11.51
N MET A 284 -2.51 -7.77 -11.49
CA MET A 284 -3.09 -9.07 -11.11
C MET A 284 -2.54 -9.53 -9.75
N ASN A 285 -3.15 -10.56 -9.17
CA ASN A 285 -2.73 -11.17 -7.90
C ASN A 285 -2.69 -10.21 -6.69
N ILE A 286 -3.67 -9.31 -6.60
CA ILE A 286 -3.80 -8.43 -5.43
C ILE A 286 -4.45 -9.16 -4.24
N LEU A 287 -4.26 -8.62 -3.04
CA LEU A 287 -4.80 -9.24 -1.83
C LEU A 287 -6.34 -9.34 -1.89
N ASP A 288 -6.87 -10.56 -1.83
CA ASP A 288 -8.30 -10.91 -1.94
C ASP A 288 -8.97 -10.65 -3.30
N ALA A 289 -8.19 -10.53 -4.39
CA ALA A 289 -8.73 -10.49 -5.75
C ALA A 289 -7.73 -11.04 -6.79
N VAL A 290 -8.27 -11.58 -7.88
CA VAL A 290 -7.50 -12.08 -9.03
C VAL A 290 -6.81 -10.91 -9.76
N GLY A 291 -7.38 -9.71 -9.70
CA GLY A 291 -6.71 -8.47 -10.11
C GLY A 291 -7.59 -7.23 -10.02
N ARG A 292 -7.04 -6.09 -10.46
CA ARG A 292 -7.64 -4.75 -10.40
C ARG A 292 -7.70 -4.03 -11.76
N VAL A 293 -8.84 -3.39 -12.02
CA VAL A 293 -9.03 -2.36 -13.05
C VAL A 293 -9.45 -1.08 -12.35
N ASP A 294 -8.76 0.02 -12.58
CA ASP A 294 -9.12 1.33 -12.04
C ASP A 294 -10.07 2.04 -13.00
N LEU A 295 -11.06 2.75 -12.45
CA LEU A 295 -12.02 3.56 -13.19
C LEU A 295 -11.74 5.02 -12.86
N GLN A 296 -11.47 5.80 -13.90
CA GLN A 296 -11.05 7.19 -13.76
C GLN A 296 -11.93 8.07 -14.64
N HIS A 297 -12.43 9.16 -14.07
CA HIS A 297 -13.03 10.26 -14.83
C HIS A 297 -11.94 11.28 -15.13
N ARG A 298 -11.55 11.44 -16.41
CA ARG A 298 -10.47 12.36 -16.80
C ARG A 298 -10.85 13.79 -16.45
N GLY A 299 -9.88 14.54 -15.90
CA GLY A 299 -10.08 15.93 -15.46
C GLY A 299 -10.63 16.08 -14.05
N SER A 300 -11.03 14.98 -13.38
CA SER A 300 -11.47 14.99 -11.99
C SER A 300 -10.38 14.50 -11.04
N ASN A 301 -10.26 15.15 -9.88
CA ASN A 301 -9.43 14.69 -8.75
C ASN A 301 -10.15 13.63 -7.90
N ALA A 302 -11.28 13.10 -8.37
CA ALA A 302 -12.09 12.16 -7.63
C ALA A 302 -11.32 10.87 -7.30
N HIS A 303 -11.65 10.32 -6.13
CA HIS A 303 -11.10 9.08 -5.60
C HIS A 303 -11.04 7.96 -6.66
N ASN A 304 -9.94 7.20 -6.69
CA ASN A 304 -9.79 6.04 -7.57
C ASN A 304 -10.89 5.02 -7.25
N VAL A 305 -11.85 4.87 -8.15
CA VAL A 305 -12.85 3.80 -8.07
C VAL A 305 -12.23 2.55 -8.69
N MET A 306 -12.32 1.42 -7.98
CA MET A 306 -11.68 0.17 -8.40
C MET A 306 -12.71 -0.88 -8.77
N LEU A 307 -12.42 -1.64 -9.81
CA LEU A 307 -13.04 -2.92 -10.12
C LEU A 307 -12.09 -4.05 -9.73
N LEU A 308 -12.55 -4.89 -8.82
CA LEU A 308 -11.83 -6.06 -8.34
C LEU A 308 -12.46 -7.33 -8.88
N LEU A 309 -11.65 -8.18 -9.52
CA LEU A 309 -12.07 -9.51 -9.93
C LEU A 309 -11.93 -10.47 -8.76
N VAL A 310 -13.03 -11.00 -8.26
CA VAL A 310 -13.06 -11.93 -7.12
C VAL A 310 -13.35 -13.34 -7.63
N ASP A 311 -12.56 -14.30 -7.17
CA ASP A 311 -12.82 -15.73 -7.36
C ASP A 311 -13.88 -16.18 -6.33
N LYS A 312 -15.02 -16.66 -6.81
CA LYS A 312 -16.14 -17.16 -6.00
C LYS A 312 -16.08 -18.67 -5.79
N GLY A 313 -14.99 -19.32 -6.22
CA GLY A 313 -14.82 -20.76 -6.23
C GLY A 313 -15.44 -21.42 -7.47
N LYS A 314 -15.05 -22.68 -7.71
CA LYS A 314 -15.53 -23.49 -8.85
C LYS A 314 -15.33 -22.81 -10.22
N ASN A 315 -14.23 -22.08 -10.40
CA ASN A 315 -13.93 -21.28 -11.60
C ASN A 315 -15.02 -20.23 -11.93
N GLN A 316 -15.76 -19.75 -10.92
CA GLN A 316 -16.70 -18.66 -11.10
C GLN A 316 -16.05 -17.35 -10.64
N PHE A 317 -16.05 -16.37 -11.52
CA PHE A 317 -15.47 -15.06 -11.24
C PHE A 317 -16.57 -14.00 -11.20
N GLY A 318 -16.38 -12.98 -10.36
CA GLY A 318 -17.27 -11.83 -10.29
C GLY A 318 -16.52 -10.53 -10.13
N TRP A 319 -16.99 -9.50 -10.81
CA TRP A 319 -16.47 -8.15 -10.66
C TRP A 319 -17.20 -7.44 -9.54
N THR A 320 -16.45 -6.75 -8.68
CA THR A 320 -16.98 -5.91 -7.60
C THR A 320 -16.43 -4.50 -7.73
N LEU A 321 -17.30 -3.51 -7.58
CA LEU A 321 -16.98 -2.10 -7.54
C LEU A 321 -16.61 -1.70 -6.10
N TRP A 322 -15.53 -0.95 -5.97
CA TRP A 322 -15.03 -0.47 -4.69
C TRP A 322 -14.63 1.00 -4.81
N LYS A 323 -15.40 1.88 -4.18
CA LYS A 323 -15.22 3.35 -4.30
C LYS A 323 -14.26 3.92 -3.25
N SER A 324 -14.27 3.37 -2.04
CA SER A 324 -13.39 3.80 -0.95
C SER A 324 -13.26 2.72 0.13
N LEU A 325 -12.22 2.81 0.96
CA LEU A 325 -11.98 1.87 2.07
C LEU A 325 -13.14 1.80 3.08
N ASN A 326 -13.97 2.85 3.14
CA ASN A 326 -15.08 2.97 4.08
C ASN A 326 -16.42 2.51 3.47
N GLU A 327 -16.44 2.19 2.18
CA GLU A 327 -17.64 1.74 1.48
C GLU A 327 -17.60 0.23 1.24
N GLU A 328 -18.76 -0.40 1.41
CA GLU A 328 -18.92 -1.81 1.07
C GLU A 328 -18.71 -2.04 -0.43
N ARG A 329 -18.10 -3.17 -0.76
CA ARG A 329 -17.93 -3.60 -2.15
C ARG A 329 -19.29 -3.99 -2.73
N GLN A 330 -19.62 -3.45 -3.89
CA GLN A 330 -20.88 -3.74 -4.57
C GLN A 330 -20.63 -4.63 -5.79
N PRO A 331 -21.54 -5.54 -6.15
CA PRO A 331 -21.43 -6.29 -7.41
C PRO A 331 -21.42 -5.33 -8.60
N PHE A 332 -20.47 -5.48 -9.52
CA PHE A 332 -20.42 -4.65 -10.71
C PHE A 332 -21.42 -5.15 -11.76
N ASN A 333 -22.43 -4.33 -12.03
CA ASN A 333 -23.51 -4.56 -12.98
C ASN A 333 -23.93 -3.24 -13.65
N LYS A 334 -24.89 -3.31 -14.59
CA LYS A 334 -25.44 -2.15 -15.31
C LYS A 334 -25.83 -1.00 -14.36
N GLY A 335 -26.65 -1.28 -13.34
CA GLY A 335 -27.13 -0.24 -12.42
C GLY A 335 -26.01 0.42 -11.62
N THR A 336 -25.02 -0.34 -11.16
CA THR A 336 -23.86 0.25 -10.45
C THR A 336 -22.98 1.09 -11.37
N LEU A 337 -22.88 0.73 -12.66
CA LEU A 337 -22.14 1.52 -13.64
C LEU A 337 -22.89 2.83 -13.94
N GLU A 338 -24.18 2.76 -14.21
CA GLU A 338 -24.99 3.95 -14.50
C GLU A 338 -25.01 4.92 -13.31
N ALA A 339 -25.17 4.40 -12.09
CA ALA A 339 -25.09 5.22 -10.88
C ALA A 339 -23.72 5.90 -10.72
N LEU A 340 -22.63 5.22 -11.09
CA LEU A 340 -21.29 5.79 -11.09
C LEU A 340 -21.13 6.89 -12.16
N LEU A 341 -21.59 6.65 -13.38
CA LEU A 341 -21.54 7.63 -14.47
C LEU A 341 -22.35 8.88 -14.13
N ASN A 342 -23.58 8.72 -13.62
CA ASN A 342 -24.41 9.84 -13.19
C ASN A 342 -23.73 10.67 -12.09
N GLN A 343 -23.08 10.00 -11.12
CA GLN A 343 -22.33 10.68 -10.07
C GLN A 343 -21.17 11.53 -10.62
N TRP A 344 -20.53 11.11 -11.71
CA TRP A 344 -19.37 11.79 -12.30
C TRP A 344 -19.72 12.87 -13.31
N ILE A 345 -20.81 12.69 -14.05
CA ILE A 345 -21.27 13.65 -15.05
C ILE A 345 -21.95 14.84 -14.36
N GLY A 346 -22.56 14.62 -13.18
CA GLY A 346 -23.36 15.65 -12.51
C GLY A 346 -24.69 15.87 -13.22
N ASP A 347 -25.54 16.69 -12.61
CA ASP A 347 -26.79 17.16 -13.23
C ASP A 347 -26.55 18.38 -14.15
#